data_AF-A0A2S7WLF2-F1
#
_entry.id   AF-A0A2S7WLF2-F1
#
_cell.length_a   1.000
_cell.length_b   1.000
_cell.length_c   1.000
_cell.angle_alpha   90.00
_cell.angle_beta   90.00
_cell.angle_gamma   90.00
#
_symmetry.space_group_name_H-M   'P 1'
#
loop_
_entity.id
_entity.type
_entity.pdbx_description
1 polymer ?
#
loop_
_entity_poly.entity_id
_entity_poly.type
_entity_poly.pdbx_seq_one_letter_code
_entity_poly.pdbx_strand_id
1 'polypeptide(L)'
;MKIFRKIRFEFIKKNSNKKYLKYAIGEIVLVVIGILIALQINLWNEERKNQDILIANLKGVLQELKADFTTVDEVIDVYKKVNQNRIKFINTKNFENLSVGDMEENLENFTKEPKLEYTYFKKIGNSGITNFGLYSNVIEDLIKYYDITIPYLNKTIATYDAQVIREDEFWRYEQNSYEFNLLDGLESYQTEKKAREELIKLLKSPRARTILKIDLRRNLFMIDLLSKLKPDLKKMILDLEKVLEEN
;
A
#
# COMPACT_ATOMS: atom_id res chain seq x y z
N MET A 1 -22.57 -24.25 56.46
CA MET A 1 -23.96 -24.30 55.96
C MET A 1 -25.07 -24.37 57.04
N LYS A 2 -24.81 -24.75 58.30
CA LYS A 2 -25.86 -24.79 59.36
C LYS A 2 -26.31 -23.40 59.86
N ILE A 3 -25.46 -22.38 59.72
CA ILE A 3 -25.70 -21.01 60.20
C ILE A 3 -26.77 -20.33 59.33
N PHE A 4 -26.62 -20.35 58.01
CA PHE A 4 -27.62 -19.82 57.07
C PHE A 4 -28.99 -20.51 57.19
N ARG A 5 -29.01 -21.79 57.56
CA ARG A 5 -30.26 -22.55 57.74
C ARG A 5 -31.01 -22.16 59.02
N LYS A 6 -30.30 -21.88 60.12
CA LYS A 6 -30.89 -21.35 61.37
C LYS A 6 -31.43 -19.93 61.19
N ILE A 7 -30.66 -19.08 60.52
CA ILE A 7 -31.03 -17.71 60.15
C ILE A 7 -32.34 -17.72 59.34
N ARG A 8 -32.46 -18.62 58.36
CA ARG A 8 -33.68 -18.77 57.53
C ARG A 8 -34.89 -19.25 58.34
N PHE A 9 -34.69 -20.13 59.33
CA PHE A 9 -35.76 -20.72 60.12
C PHE A 9 -36.31 -19.76 61.19
N GLU A 10 -35.45 -18.96 61.83
CA GLU A 10 -35.90 -17.94 62.78
C GLU A 10 -36.55 -16.73 62.09
N PHE A 11 -36.15 -16.40 60.86
CA PHE A 11 -36.75 -15.31 60.09
C PHE A 11 -38.15 -15.59 59.54
N ILE A 12 -38.51 -16.86 59.30
CA ILE A 12 -39.87 -17.25 58.89
C ILE A 12 -40.86 -17.13 60.07
N LYS A 13 -40.39 -17.17 61.32
CA LYS A 13 -41.22 -17.21 62.52
C LYS A 13 -41.67 -15.84 63.03
N LYS A 14 -41.09 -14.73 62.53
CA LYS A 14 -41.35 -13.36 63.01
C LYS A 14 -42.15 -12.57 61.96
N ASN A 15 -43.42 -12.30 62.27
CA ASN A 15 -44.47 -11.75 61.41
C ASN A 15 -44.26 -10.28 60.93
N SER A 16 -43.11 -9.94 60.34
CA SER A 16 -42.88 -8.66 59.66
C SER A 16 -42.24 -8.86 58.28
N ASN A 17 -42.95 -9.55 57.38
CA ASN A 17 -42.51 -9.87 56.01
C ASN A 17 -42.02 -8.64 55.22
N LYS A 18 -42.55 -7.44 55.53
CA LYS A 18 -42.12 -6.18 54.89
C LYS A 18 -40.71 -5.73 55.25
N LYS A 19 -40.21 -6.04 56.45
CA LYS A 19 -38.89 -5.55 56.91
C LYS A 19 -37.76 -6.37 56.31
N TYR A 20 -37.90 -7.70 56.30
CA TYR A 20 -36.91 -8.62 55.71
C TYR A 20 -36.84 -8.55 54.19
N LEU A 21 -37.98 -8.40 53.52
CA LEU A 21 -38.02 -8.22 52.06
C LEU A 21 -37.28 -6.93 51.64
N LYS A 22 -37.42 -5.84 52.40
CA LYS A 22 -36.68 -4.58 52.16
C LYS A 22 -35.16 -4.75 52.30
N TYR A 23 -34.71 -5.51 53.31
CA TYR A 23 -33.27 -5.77 53.50
C TYR A 23 -32.68 -6.67 52.40
N ALA A 24 -33.38 -7.74 52.01
CA ALA A 24 -32.92 -8.63 50.95
C ALA A 24 -32.90 -7.93 49.57
N ILE A 25 -33.89 -7.08 49.28
CA ILE A 25 -33.89 -6.24 48.08
C ILE A 25 -32.72 -5.25 48.10
N GLY A 26 -32.45 -4.63 49.26
CA GLY A 26 -31.30 -3.74 49.42
C GLY A 26 -29.97 -4.42 49.12
N GLU A 27 -29.78 -5.65 49.61
CA GLU A 27 -28.58 -6.46 49.35
C GLU A 27 -28.43 -6.80 47.86
N ILE A 28 -29.51 -7.21 47.20
CA ILE A 28 -29.50 -7.48 45.74
C ILE A 28 -29.15 -6.21 44.97
N VAL A 29 -29.77 -5.07 45.28
CA VAL A 29 -29.48 -3.78 44.62
C VAL A 29 -28.01 -3.39 44.80
N LEU A 30 -27.46 -3.59 46.01
CA LEU A 30 -26.07 -3.26 46.30
C LEU A 30 -25.09 -4.18 45.55
N VAL A 31 -25.40 -5.48 45.44
CA VAL A 31 -24.64 -6.43 44.61
C VAL A 31 -24.72 -6.06 43.12
N VAL A 32 -25.90 -5.72 42.61
CA VAL A 32 -26.09 -5.30 41.21
C VAL A 32 -25.28 -4.04 40.90
N ILE A 33 -25.32 -3.03 41.78
CA ILE A 33 -24.49 -1.82 41.63
C ILE A 33 -23.00 -2.19 41.60
N GLY A 34 -22.56 -3.10 42.47
CA GLY A 34 -21.18 -3.60 42.47
C GLY A 34 -20.77 -4.25 41.15
N ILE A 35 -21.64 -5.10 40.59
CA ILE A 35 -21.40 -5.75 39.28
C ILE A 35 -21.36 -4.71 38.15
N LEU A 36 -22.29 -3.74 38.15
CA LEU A 36 -22.33 -2.70 37.11
C LEU A 36 -21.08 -1.82 37.15
N ILE A 37 -20.61 -1.42 38.32
CA ILE A 37 -19.37 -0.65 38.47
C ILE A 37 -18.16 -1.48 38.00
N ALA A 38 -18.09 -2.76 38.38
CA ALA A 38 -17.02 -3.65 37.94
C ALA A 38 -17.00 -3.82 36.40
N LEU A 39 -18.17 -3.99 35.79
CA LEU A 39 -18.32 -4.07 34.34
C LEU A 39 -17.89 -2.75 33.68
N GLN A 40 -18.29 -1.61 34.22
CA GLN A 40 -17.95 -0.30 33.67
C GLN A 40 -16.43 -0.04 33.72
N ILE A 41 -15.77 -0.39 34.81
CA ILE A 41 -14.30 -0.29 34.94
C ILE A 41 -13.61 -1.21 33.92
N ASN A 42 -14.11 -2.42 33.72
CA ASN A 42 -13.55 -3.35 32.74
C ASN A 42 -13.68 -2.80 31.32
N LEU A 43 -14.85 -2.28 30.94
CA LEU A 43 -15.08 -1.66 29.63
C LEU A 43 -14.19 -0.45 29.41
N TRP A 44 -13.99 0.42 30.41
CA TRP A 44 -13.08 1.55 30.30
C TRP A 44 -11.61 1.12 30.13
N ASN A 45 -11.18 0.06 30.82
CA ASN A 45 -9.83 -0.46 30.66
C ASN A 45 -9.62 -1.10 29.28
N GLU A 46 -10.63 -1.76 28.74
CA GLU A 46 -10.60 -2.33 27.39
C GLU A 46 -10.55 -1.22 26.32
N GLU A 47 -11.38 -0.19 26.45
CA GLU A 47 -11.37 0.97 25.56
C GLU A 47 -10.01 1.68 25.57
N ARG A 48 -9.41 1.90 26.75
CA ARG A 48 -8.07 2.48 26.86
C ARG A 48 -7.01 1.64 26.15
N LYS A 49 -7.04 0.31 26.32
CA LYS A 49 -6.09 -0.58 25.62
C LYS A 49 -6.27 -0.54 24.10
N ASN A 50 -7.52 -0.48 23.63
CA ASN A 50 -7.81 -0.33 22.21
C ASN A 50 -7.26 0.99 21.67
N GLN A 51 -7.42 2.09 22.42
CA GLN A 51 -6.84 3.39 22.05
C GLN A 51 -5.31 3.35 22.00
N ASP A 52 -4.65 2.73 22.98
CA ASP A 52 -3.19 2.58 22.99
C ASP A 52 -2.69 1.81 21.75
N ILE A 53 -3.38 0.72 21.39
CA ILE A 53 -3.08 -0.08 20.19
C ILE A 53 -3.31 0.74 18.91
N LEU A 54 -4.42 1.47 18.83
CA LEU A 54 -4.75 2.32 17.69
C LEU A 54 -3.66 3.39 17.48
N ILE A 55 -3.30 4.12 18.55
CA ILE A 55 -2.27 5.17 18.49
C ILE A 55 -0.92 4.60 18.08
N ALA A 56 -0.52 3.45 18.65
CA ALA A 56 0.72 2.79 18.29
C ALA A 56 0.76 2.42 16.79
N ASN A 57 -0.34 1.89 16.25
CA ASN A 57 -0.43 1.57 14.84
C ASN A 57 -0.50 2.82 13.96
N LEU A 58 -1.23 3.87 14.35
CA LEU A 58 -1.28 5.14 13.61
C LEU A 58 0.09 5.82 13.53
N LYS A 59 0.90 5.74 14.59
CA LYS A 59 2.30 6.19 14.54
C LYS A 59 3.13 5.38 13.53
N GLY A 60 2.87 4.08 13.42
CA GLY A 60 3.47 3.22 12.39
C GLY A 60 3.03 3.62 10.99
N VAL A 61 1.73 3.83 10.77
CA VAL A 61 1.17 4.31 9.50
C VAL A 61 1.80 5.65 9.10
N LEU A 62 2.00 6.57 10.05
CA LEU A 62 2.66 7.85 9.77
C LEU A 62 4.08 7.67 9.22
N GLN A 63 4.85 6.72 9.76
CA GLN A 63 6.19 6.42 9.25
C GLN A 63 6.13 5.77 7.86
N GLU A 64 5.18 4.86 7.63
CA GLU A 64 4.95 4.23 6.32
C GLU A 64 4.59 5.31 5.28
N LEU A 65 3.64 6.20 5.56
CA LEU A 65 3.26 7.28 4.64
C LEU A 65 4.42 8.23 4.30
N LYS A 66 5.29 8.53 5.27
CA LYS A 66 6.50 9.34 5.03
C LYS A 66 7.49 8.63 4.10
N ALA A 67 7.71 7.33 4.32
CA ALA A 67 8.55 6.52 3.45
C ALA A 67 7.95 6.38 2.04
N ASP A 68 6.63 6.21 1.95
CA ASP A 68 5.88 6.15 0.70
C ASP A 68 6.01 7.47 -0.08
N PHE A 69 5.91 8.62 0.59
CA PHE A 69 6.10 9.93 -0.04
C PHE A 69 7.47 10.05 -0.70
N THR A 70 8.54 9.63 -0.02
CA THR A 70 9.91 9.61 -0.57
C THR A 70 10.03 8.60 -1.72
N THR A 71 9.49 7.40 -1.55
CA THR A 71 9.54 6.33 -2.56
C THR A 71 8.86 6.76 -3.85
N VAL A 72 7.70 7.42 -3.76
CA VAL A 72 6.98 7.95 -4.91
C VAL A 72 7.83 8.98 -5.66
N ASP A 73 8.55 9.86 -4.95
CA ASP A 73 9.45 10.83 -5.56
C ASP A 73 10.60 10.17 -6.32
N GLU A 74 11.27 9.20 -5.70
CA GLU A 74 12.37 8.47 -6.32
C GLU A 74 11.92 7.75 -7.61
N VAL A 75 10.74 7.11 -7.57
CA VAL A 75 10.18 6.42 -8.73
C VAL A 75 9.83 7.40 -9.86
N ILE A 76 9.24 8.55 -9.54
CA ILE A 76 8.96 9.61 -10.52
C ILE A 76 10.26 10.05 -11.20
N ASP A 77 11.34 10.26 -10.44
CA ASP A 77 12.60 10.74 -10.98
C ASP A 77 13.31 9.68 -11.86
N VAL A 78 13.21 8.39 -11.49
CA VAL A 78 13.63 7.29 -12.36
C VAL A 78 12.87 7.34 -13.69
N TYR A 79 11.54 7.43 -13.66
CA TYR A 79 10.74 7.52 -14.89
C TYR A 79 11.11 8.73 -15.74
N LYS A 80 11.32 9.91 -15.14
CA LYS A 80 11.76 11.11 -15.87
C LYS A 80 13.10 10.89 -16.56
N LYS A 81 14.10 10.34 -15.85
CA LYS A 81 15.44 10.11 -16.40
C LYS A 81 15.40 9.14 -17.58
N VAL A 82 14.71 8.00 -17.43
CA VAL A 82 14.60 7.02 -18.52
C VAL A 82 13.84 7.59 -19.71
N ASN A 83 12.73 8.30 -19.46
CA ASN A 83 11.94 8.90 -20.54
C ASN A 83 12.70 9.97 -21.33
N GLN A 84 13.56 10.76 -20.67
CA GLN A 84 14.42 11.71 -21.37
C GLN A 84 15.34 11.01 -22.38
N ASN A 85 15.95 9.89 -21.98
CA ASN A 85 16.79 9.09 -22.87
C ASN A 85 15.96 8.45 -23.99
N ARG A 86 14.81 7.85 -23.65
CA ARG A 86 13.87 7.26 -24.61
C ARG A 86 13.42 8.28 -25.67
N ILE A 87 13.08 9.50 -25.28
CA ILE A 87 12.67 10.57 -26.21
C ILE A 87 13.82 10.91 -27.16
N LYS A 88 15.04 11.06 -26.66
CA LYS A 88 16.22 11.31 -27.50
C LYS A 88 16.41 10.17 -28.51
N PHE A 89 16.39 8.93 -28.04
CA PHE A 89 16.57 7.74 -28.87
C PHE A 89 15.49 7.59 -29.95
N ILE A 90 14.21 7.75 -29.58
CA ILE A 90 13.11 7.73 -30.56
C ILE A 90 13.31 8.83 -31.61
N ASN A 91 13.84 10.00 -31.27
CA ASN A 91 14.04 11.08 -32.24
C ASN A 91 15.34 10.98 -33.05
N THR A 92 16.21 10.01 -32.76
CA THR A 92 17.45 9.78 -33.51
C THR A 92 17.12 9.40 -34.96
N LYS A 93 17.68 10.16 -35.92
CA LYS A 93 17.57 9.91 -37.36
C LYS A 93 18.74 9.09 -37.91
N ASN A 94 19.92 9.27 -37.33
CA ASN A 94 21.15 8.62 -37.73
C ASN A 94 21.69 7.73 -36.60
N PHE A 95 21.52 6.43 -36.75
CA PHE A 95 21.99 5.42 -35.80
C PHE A 95 23.45 5.04 -36.04
N GLU A 96 24.08 5.44 -37.15
CA GLU A 96 25.44 5.02 -37.51
C GLU A 96 26.49 5.45 -36.46
N ASN A 97 26.22 6.50 -35.70
CA ASN A 97 27.11 7.01 -34.65
C ASN A 97 26.93 6.32 -33.28
N LEU A 98 25.93 5.45 -33.12
CA LEU A 98 25.70 4.71 -31.88
C LEU A 98 26.43 3.36 -31.94
N SER A 99 26.93 2.89 -30.80
CA SER A 99 27.38 1.50 -30.72
C SER A 99 26.19 0.54 -30.78
N VAL A 100 26.43 -0.73 -31.08
CA VAL A 100 25.39 -1.76 -31.03
C VAL A 100 24.84 -1.89 -29.62
N GLY A 101 25.70 -1.89 -28.60
CA GLY A 101 25.28 -1.91 -27.20
C GLY A 101 24.39 -0.72 -26.82
N ASP A 102 24.72 0.50 -27.27
CA ASP A 102 23.85 1.67 -27.03
C ASP A 102 22.46 1.50 -27.66
N MET A 103 22.38 0.86 -28.84
CA MET A 103 21.11 0.58 -29.49
C MET A 103 20.31 -0.47 -28.73
N GLU A 104 20.95 -1.53 -28.26
CA GLU A 104 20.35 -2.63 -27.50
C GLU A 104 19.83 -2.18 -26.14
N GLU A 105 20.60 -1.39 -25.39
CA GLU A 105 20.17 -0.84 -24.09
C GLU A 105 18.88 0.00 -24.25
N ASN A 106 18.74 0.68 -25.40
CA ASN A 106 17.55 1.45 -25.72
C ASN A 106 16.39 0.60 -26.28
N LEU A 107 16.49 -0.72 -26.31
CA LEU A 107 15.35 -1.63 -26.56
C LEU A 107 14.65 -2.06 -25.27
N GLU A 108 15.34 -1.98 -24.14
CA GLU A 108 14.79 -2.42 -22.85
C GLU A 108 13.62 -1.54 -22.44
N ASN A 109 12.41 -2.10 -22.47
CA ASN A 109 11.23 -1.49 -21.88
C ASN A 109 11.20 -1.82 -20.39
N PHE A 110 10.64 -0.92 -19.58
CA PHE A 110 10.66 -1.10 -18.14
C PHE A 110 9.37 -0.66 -17.49
N THR A 111 9.13 -1.23 -16.32
CA THR A 111 8.16 -0.73 -15.35
C THR A 111 8.86 -0.63 -14.00
N LYS A 112 8.47 0.35 -13.18
CA LYS A 112 9.01 0.52 -11.83
C LYS A 112 7.85 0.64 -10.86
N GLU A 113 7.70 -0.38 -10.03
CA GLU A 113 6.74 -0.40 -8.94
C GLU A 113 7.28 0.40 -7.74
N PRO A 114 6.53 1.40 -7.24
CA PRO A 114 6.77 1.92 -5.90
C PRO A 114 6.33 0.87 -4.89
N LYS A 115 7.27 0.40 -4.06
CA LYS A 115 6.95 -0.53 -2.98
C LYS A 115 6.34 0.25 -1.82
N LEU A 116 5.02 0.36 -1.83
CA LEU A 116 4.26 1.10 -0.82
C LEU A 116 3.81 0.14 0.30
N GLU A 117 4.24 0.42 1.52
CA GLU A 117 4.00 -0.45 2.68
C GLU A 117 2.68 -0.08 3.36
N TYR A 118 1.94 -1.08 3.87
CA TYR A 118 0.66 -0.85 4.55
C TYR A 118 0.47 -1.79 5.76
N THR A 119 1.59 -2.21 6.34
CA THR A 119 1.61 -3.23 7.39
C THR A 119 0.90 -2.73 8.65
N TYR A 120 1.10 -1.48 9.06
CA TYR A 120 0.44 -0.94 10.24
C TYR A 120 -1.04 -0.66 10.01
N PHE A 121 -1.43 -0.22 8.82
CA PHE A 121 -2.84 -0.07 8.48
C PHE A 121 -3.57 -1.42 8.55
N LYS A 122 -2.95 -2.49 8.05
CA LYS A 122 -3.49 -3.86 8.17
C LYS A 122 -3.64 -4.30 9.62
N LYS A 123 -2.72 -3.92 10.52
CA LYS A 123 -2.85 -4.19 11.96
C LYS A 123 -4.05 -3.48 12.58
N ILE A 124 -4.38 -2.26 12.14
CA ILE A 124 -5.60 -1.56 12.58
C ILE A 124 -6.82 -2.37 12.16
N GLY A 125 -6.94 -2.77 10.89
CA GLY A 125 -8.06 -3.57 10.41
C GLY A 125 -8.20 -4.91 11.15
N ASN A 126 -7.08 -5.57 11.44
CA ASN A 126 -7.06 -6.86 12.16
C ASN A 126 -7.31 -6.73 13.68
N SER A 127 -7.21 -5.53 14.24
CA SER A 127 -7.40 -5.32 15.69
C SER A 127 -8.86 -5.46 16.15
N GLY A 128 -9.82 -5.39 15.22
CA GLY A 128 -11.25 -5.40 15.52
C GLY A 128 -11.76 -4.07 16.11
N ILE A 129 -10.92 -3.04 16.18
CA ILE A 129 -11.32 -1.70 16.63
C ILE A 129 -12.23 -1.06 15.57
N THR A 130 -13.44 -0.69 15.98
CA THR A 130 -14.43 -0.04 15.10
C THR A 130 -14.80 1.37 15.52
N ASN A 131 -14.47 1.77 16.76
CA ASN A 131 -14.68 3.12 17.26
C ASN A 131 -13.35 3.87 17.26
N PHE A 132 -13.20 4.84 16.36
CA PHE A 132 -11.96 5.60 16.20
C PHE A 132 -11.99 6.96 16.89
N GLY A 133 -13.13 7.36 17.46
CA GLY A 133 -13.28 8.64 18.17
C GLY A 133 -12.75 9.82 17.34
N LEU A 134 -11.82 10.59 17.91
CA LEU A 134 -11.19 11.74 17.26
C LEU A 134 -10.33 11.37 16.03
N TYR A 135 -9.93 10.11 15.88
CA TYR A 135 -9.16 9.62 14.73
C TYR A 135 -10.04 9.20 13.54
N SER A 136 -11.37 9.32 13.63
CA SER A 136 -12.29 8.82 12.59
C SER A 136 -12.00 9.42 11.21
N ASN A 137 -11.74 10.73 11.12
CA ASN A 137 -11.48 11.39 9.84
C ASN A 137 -10.19 10.89 9.18
N VAL A 138 -9.10 10.73 9.95
CA VAL A 138 -7.85 10.22 9.39
C VAL A 138 -7.98 8.76 8.99
N ILE A 139 -8.72 7.95 9.76
CA ILE A 139 -9.00 6.55 9.41
C ILE A 139 -9.80 6.44 8.11
N GLU A 140 -10.82 7.28 7.92
CA GLU A 140 -11.59 7.30 6.67
C GLU A 140 -10.72 7.63 5.45
N ASP A 141 -9.80 8.58 5.58
CA ASP A 141 -8.87 8.93 4.50
C ASP A 141 -7.85 7.81 4.24
N LEU A 142 -7.35 7.15 5.29
CA LEU A 142 -6.48 5.97 5.16
C LEU A 142 -7.21 4.80 4.48
N ILE A 143 -8.48 4.55 4.82
CA ILE A 143 -9.32 3.54 4.16
C ILE A 143 -9.42 3.84 2.66
N LYS A 144 -9.76 5.07 2.27
CA LYS A 144 -9.82 5.43 0.84
C LYS A 144 -8.48 5.20 0.15
N TYR A 145 -7.38 5.60 0.79
CA TYR A 145 -6.04 5.43 0.24
C TYR A 145 -5.69 3.95 0.03
N TYR A 146 -5.79 3.12 1.07
CA TYR A 146 -5.35 1.73 1.02
C TYR A 146 -6.34 0.78 0.33
N ASP A 147 -7.65 1.07 0.34
CA ASP A 147 -8.67 0.19 -0.24
C ASP A 147 -9.08 0.59 -1.66
N ILE A 148 -8.79 1.83 -2.09
CA ILE A 148 -9.17 2.34 -3.42
C ILE A 148 -7.93 2.75 -4.21
N THR A 149 -7.14 3.67 -3.68
CA THR A 149 -6.02 4.27 -4.43
C THR A 149 -4.89 3.26 -4.67
N ILE A 150 -4.44 2.55 -3.64
CA ILE A 150 -3.38 1.54 -3.76
C ILE A 150 -3.77 0.38 -4.69
N PRO A 151 -4.97 -0.25 -4.57
CA PRO A 151 -5.37 -1.31 -5.48
C PRO A 151 -5.48 -0.86 -6.94
N TYR A 152 -5.94 0.37 -7.18
CA TYR A 152 -5.97 0.94 -8.53
C TYR A 152 -4.55 1.12 -9.10
N LEU A 153 -3.62 1.63 -8.30
CA LEU A 153 -2.22 1.77 -8.68
C LEU A 153 -1.58 0.40 -8.98
N ASN A 154 -1.74 -0.57 -8.09
CA ASN A 154 -1.18 -1.91 -8.24
C ASN A 154 -1.74 -2.63 -9.48
N LYS A 155 -3.03 -2.49 -9.75
CA LYS A 155 -3.65 -3.04 -10.98
C LYS A 155 -3.07 -2.41 -12.24
N THR A 156 -2.83 -1.10 -12.21
CA THR A 156 -2.22 -0.37 -13.33
C THR A 156 -0.80 -0.86 -13.58
N ILE A 157 0.01 -0.99 -12.52
CA ILE A 157 1.38 -1.47 -12.58
C ILE A 157 1.42 -2.91 -13.13
N ALA A 158 0.60 -3.81 -12.59
CA ALA A 158 0.53 -5.19 -13.07
C ALA A 158 0.12 -5.27 -14.56
N THR A 159 -0.77 -4.38 -15.00
CA THR A 159 -1.15 -4.28 -16.42
C THR A 159 0.01 -3.84 -17.29
N TYR A 160 0.83 -2.89 -16.81
CA TYR A 160 1.98 -2.39 -17.54
C TYR A 160 3.15 -3.36 -17.52
N ASP A 161 3.38 -4.08 -16.42
CA ASP A 161 4.35 -5.16 -16.32
C ASP A 161 4.04 -6.26 -17.36
N ALA A 162 2.78 -6.69 -17.44
CA ALA A 162 2.34 -7.64 -18.46
C ALA A 162 2.48 -7.12 -19.90
N GLN A 163 2.47 -5.79 -20.12
CA GLN A 163 2.76 -5.22 -21.43
C GLN A 163 4.25 -5.20 -21.75
N VAL A 164 5.10 -4.87 -20.77
CA VAL A 164 6.55 -4.91 -20.91
C VAL A 164 7.00 -6.32 -21.27
N ILE A 165 6.46 -7.35 -20.62
CA ILE A 165 6.75 -8.76 -20.94
C ILE A 165 6.41 -9.07 -22.41
N ARG A 166 5.23 -8.66 -22.89
CA ARG A 166 4.84 -8.89 -24.30
C ARG A 166 5.73 -8.16 -25.31
N GLU A 167 6.27 -7.02 -24.94
CA GLU A 167 7.16 -6.26 -25.80
C GLU A 167 8.57 -6.88 -25.81
N ASP A 168 9.03 -7.40 -24.67
CA ASP A 168 10.25 -8.19 -24.58
C ASP A 168 10.18 -9.47 -25.42
N GLU A 169 9.03 -10.14 -25.47
CA GLU A 169 8.79 -11.27 -26.38
C GLU A 169 9.01 -10.89 -27.85
N PHE A 170 8.55 -9.70 -28.27
CA PHE A 170 8.79 -9.22 -29.63
C PHE A 170 10.29 -9.06 -29.91
N TRP A 171 11.01 -8.40 -28.99
CA TRP A 171 12.45 -8.15 -29.15
C TRP A 171 13.24 -9.46 -29.22
N ARG A 172 12.95 -10.41 -28.32
CA ARG A 172 13.73 -11.65 -28.21
C ARG A 172 13.38 -12.70 -29.27
N TYR A 173 12.11 -12.83 -29.63
CA TYR A 173 11.64 -14.00 -30.36
C TYR A 173 10.97 -13.68 -31.71
N GLU A 174 10.30 -12.54 -31.85
CA GLU A 174 9.45 -12.31 -33.03
C GLU A 174 10.15 -11.52 -34.16
N GLN A 175 11.14 -10.69 -33.84
CA GLN A 175 11.76 -9.79 -34.82
C GLN A 175 12.57 -10.50 -35.92
N ASN A 176 13.10 -11.70 -35.66
CA ASN A 176 13.77 -12.62 -36.60
C ASN A 176 14.86 -12.02 -37.54
N SER A 177 15.34 -10.82 -37.25
CA SER A 177 16.24 -10.03 -38.10
C SER A 177 17.62 -9.82 -37.48
N TYR A 178 17.69 -9.75 -36.15
CA TYR A 178 18.87 -9.43 -35.36
C TYR A 178 19.18 -10.52 -34.33
N GLU A 179 20.45 -10.88 -34.16
CA GLU A 179 20.91 -11.84 -33.16
C GLU A 179 21.44 -11.10 -31.92
N PHE A 180 20.83 -11.33 -30.76
CA PHE A 180 21.29 -10.75 -29.50
C PHE A 180 22.44 -11.57 -28.91
N ASN A 181 23.57 -10.92 -28.69
CA ASN A 181 24.73 -11.52 -28.01
C ASN A 181 24.63 -11.25 -26.51
N LEU A 182 23.83 -12.06 -25.81
CA LEU A 182 23.48 -11.84 -24.39
C LEU A 182 24.65 -12.08 -23.42
N LEU A 183 25.72 -12.74 -23.86
CA LEU A 183 26.88 -13.09 -23.04
C LEU A 183 28.16 -12.97 -23.86
N ASP A 184 29.22 -12.50 -23.21
CA ASP A 184 30.55 -12.42 -23.80
C ASP A 184 31.09 -13.81 -24.17
N GLY A 185 31.78 -13.89 -25.31
CA GLY A 185 32.44 -15.11 -25.77
C GLY A 185 31.55 -16.11 -26.51
N LEU A 186 30.28 -15.77 -26.76
CA LEU A 186 29.41 -16.55 -27.66
C LEU A 186 29.69 -16.18 -29.13
N GLU A 187 29.72 -17.19 -30.00
CA GLU A 187 29.82 -16.98 -31.44
C GLU A 187 28.48 -16.50 -32.00
N SER A 188 28.53 -15.47 -32.86
CA SER A 188 27.38 -14.97 -33.61
C SER A 188 27.53 -15.30 -35.08
N TYR A 189 26.43 -15.73 -35.71
CA TYR A 189 26.39 -15.94 -37.16
C TYR A 189 26.23 -14.61 -37.93
N GLN A 190 25.88 -13.52 -37.25
CA GLN A 190 25.89 -12.18 -37.81
C GLN A 190 27.26 -11.51 -37.60
N THR A 191 27.96 -11.19 -38.69
CA THR A 191 29.14 -10.32 -38.61
C THR A 191 28.75 -8.96 -38.02
N GLU A 192 29.65 -8.28 -37.31
CA GLU A 192 29.39 -6.97 -36.68
C GLU A 192 28.70 -5.96 -37.61
N LYS A 193 29.18 -5.84 -38.86
CA LYS A 193 28.58 -4.97 -39.88
C LYS A 193 27.13 -5.34 -40.18
N LYS A 194 26.86 -6.62 -40.42
CA LYS A 194 25.52 -7.14 -40.72
C LYS A 194 24.57 -7.02 -39.52
N ALA A 195 25.05 -7.31 -38.32
CA ALA A 195 24.29 -7.16 -37.08
C ALA A 195 23.83 -5.71 -36.90
N ARG A 196 24.75 -4.75 -37.09
CA ARG A 196 24.43 -3.31 -37.10
C ARG A 196 23.39 -2.94 -38.15
N GLU A 197 23.56 -3.37 -39.40
CA GLU A 197 22.62 -3.07 -40.49
C GLU A 197 21.20 -3.59 -40.18
N GLU A 198 21.07 -4.83 -39.71
CA GLU A 198 19.78 -5.42 -39.35
C GLU A 198 19.17 -4.77 -38.10
N LEU A 199 19.95 -4.42 -37.08
CA LEU A 199 19.46 -3.72 -35.89
C LEU A 199 18.91 -2.33 -36.26
N ILE A 200 19.60 -1.57 -37.11
CA ILE A 200 19.12 -0.27 -37.58
C ILE A 200 17.83 -0.41 -38.38
N LYS A 201 17.72 -1.45 -39.22
CA LYS A 201 16.51 -1.74 -39.98
C LYS A 201 15.34 -2.13 -39.08
N LEU A 202 15.59 -2.97 -38.07
CA LEU A 202 14.61 -3.32 -37.05
C LEU A 202 14.12 -2.08 -36.29
N LEU A 203 15.05 -1.25 -35.79
CA LEU A 203 14.74 -0.01 -35.06
C LEU A 203 13.91 0.98 -35.87
N LYS A 204 14.06 0.98 -37.20
CA LYS A 204 13.28 1.82 -38.13
C LYS A 204 11.92 1.21 -38.49
N SER A 205 11.67 -0.06 -38.17
CA SER A 205 10.41 -0.73 -38.50
C SER A 205 9.21 -0.12 -37.75
N PRO A 206 8.01 -0.08 -38.36
CA PRO A 206 6.82 0.47 -37.70
C PRO A 206 6.52 -0.19 -36.35
N ARG A 207 6.72 -1.51 -36.23
CA ARG A 207 6.44 -2.27 -35.00
C ARG A 207 7.38 -1.88 -33.86
N ALA A 208 8.69 -1.88 -34.10
CA ALA A 208 9.69 -1.43 -33.12
C ALA A 208 9.43 0.01 -32.67
N ARG A 209 9.20 0.93 -33.63
CA ARG A 209 8.88 2.33 -33.36
C ARG A 209 7.61 2.51 -32.54
N THR A 210 6.62 1.64 -32.74
CA THR A 210 5.35 1.68 -32.00
C THR A 210 5.55 1.21 -30.57
N ILE A 211 6.26 0.10 -30.35
CA ILE A 211 6.58 -0.43 -29.02
C ILE A 211 7.26 0.63 -28.15
N LEU A 212 8.34 1.26 -28.66
CA LEU A 212 9.07 2.29 -27.92
C LEU A 212 8.20 3.51 -27.55
N LYS A 213 7.25 3.87 -28.42
CA LYS A 213 6.31 4.98 -28.16
C LYS A 213 5.22 4.61 -27.16
N ILE A 214 4.74 3.37 -27.18
CA ILE A 214 3.77 2.87 -26.20
C ILE A 214 4.43 2.84 -24.82
N ASP A 215 5.66 2.35 -24.72
CA ASP A 215 6.47 2.38 -23.49
C ASP A 215 6.59 3.80 -22.92
N LEU A 216 7.03 4.75 -23.74
CA LEU A 216 7.10 6.16 -23.34
C LEU A 216 5.74 6.70 -22.85
N ARG A 217 4.65 6.39 -23.57
CA ARG A 217 3.30 6.84 -23.20
C ARG A 217 2.88 6.28 -21.85
N ARG A 218 3.15 5.01 -21.56
CA ARG A 218 2.86 4.41 -20.25
C ARG A 218 3.65 5.07 -19.14
N ASN A 219 4.94 5.29 -19.36
CA ASN A 219 5.81 5.88 -18.36
C ASN A 219 5.40 7.32 -18.03
N LEU A 220 4.98 8.10 -19.04
CA LEU A 220 4.42 9.44 -18.82
C LEU A 220 3.10 9.39 -18.04
N PHE A 221 2.25 8.40 -18.30
CA PHE A 221 1.03 8.18 -17.51
C PHE A 221 1.36 7.83 -16.05
N MET A 222 2.36 6.97 -15.80
CA MET A 222 2.80 6.64 -14.43
C MET A 222 3.33 7.87 -13.69
N ILE A 223 4.10 8.73 -14.36
CA ILE A 223 4.54 10.01 -13.76
C ILE A 223 3.34 10.86 -13.34
N ASP A 224 2.34 11.02 -14.21
CA ASP A 224 1.13 11.80 -13.90
C ASP A 224 0.34 11.20 -12.74
N LEU A 225 0.12 9.87 -12.76
CA LEU A 225 -0.58 9.16 -11.70
C LEU A 225 0.12 9.32 -10.33
N LEU A 226 1.44 9.10 -10.29
CA LEU A 226 2.23 9.23 -9.07
C LEU A 226 2.34 10.68 -8.60
N SER A 227 2.43 11.64 -9.53
CA SER A 227 2.46 13.07 -9.19
C SER A 227 1.16 13.54 -8.56
N LYS A 228 0.01 12.97 -8.95
CA LYS A 228 -1.30 13.22 -8.33
C LYS A 228 -1.44 12.59 -6.95
N LEU A 229 -0.71 11.51 -6.66
CA LEU A 229 -0.70 10.85 -5.35
C LEU A 229 0.02 11.67 -4.27
N LYS A 230 1.04 12.44 -4.66
CA LYS A 230 1.90 13.18 -3.73
C LYS A 230 1.16 14.20 -2.85
N PRO A 231 0.28 15.07 -3.39
CA PRO A 231 -0.51 15.98 -2.56
C PRO A 231 -1.37 15.25 -1.52
N ASP A 232 -1.97 14.12 -1.91
CA ASP A 232 -2.83 13.32 -1.02
C ASP A 232 -2.00 12.70 0.11
N LEU A 233 -0.85 12.10 -0.21
CA LEU A 233 0.11 11.61 0.78
C LEU A 233 0.53 12.70 1.76
N LYS A 234 0.90 13.88 1.24
CA LYS A 234 1.31 15.02 2.07
C LYS A 234 0.18 15.48 2.99
N LYS A 235 -1.05 15.57 2.48
CA LYS A 235 -2.23 15.93 3.27
C LYS A 235 -2.45 14.92 4.39
N MET A 236 -2.45 13.62 4.10
CA MET A 236 -2.65 12.58 5.11
C MET A 236 -1.56 12.58 6.18
N ILE A 237 -0.29 12.81 5.81
CA ILE A 237 0.81 12.96 6.77
C ILE A 237 0.53 14.12 7.72
N LEU A 238 0.18 15.30 7.20
CA LEU A 238 -0.09 16.48 8.01
C LEU A 238 -1.31 16.30 8.92
N ASP A 239 -2.40 15.72 8.40
CA ASP A 239 -3.62 15.46 9.17
C ASP A 239 -3.33 14.46 10.31
N LEU A 240 -2.49 13.46 10.04
CA LEU A 240 -2.11 12.44 11.02
C LEU A 240 -1.11 12.95 12.06
N GLU A 241 -0.15 13.79 11.67
CA GLU A 241 0.75 14.48 12.60
C GLU A 241 -0.05 15.35 13.57
N LYS A 242 -0.95 16.17 13.04
CA LYS A 242 -1.78 17.07 13.84
C LYS A 242 -2.58 16.31 14.89
N VAL A 243 -3.30 15.25 14.50
CA VAL A 243 -4.16 14.51 15.43
C VAL A 243 -3.37 13.74 16.49
N LEU A 244 -2.13 13.32 16.19
CA LEU A 244 -1.23 12.61 17.09
C LEU A 244 -0.40 13.52 18.01
N GLU A 245 -0.22 14.80 17.65
CA GLU A 245 0.48 15.79 18.49
C GLU A 245 -0.46 16.50 19.48
N GLU A 246 -1.74 16.66 19.11
CA GLU A 246 -2.75 17.32 19.93
C GLU A 246 -3.31 16.43 21.06
N ASN A 247 -2.99 15.12 21.08
CA ASN A 247 -3.57 14.12 22.01
C ASN A 247 -2.56 13.06 22.47
#